data_AF-A0A4S0JFT1-F1
#
_entry.id   AF-A0A4S0JFT1-F1
#
_cell.length_a   1.000
_cell.length_b   1.000
_cell.length_c   1.000
_cell.angle_alpha   90.00
_cell.angle_beta   90.00
_cell.angle_gamma   90.00
#
_symmetry.space_group_name_H-M   'P 1'
#
loop_
_entity.id
_entity.type
_entity.pdbx_description
1 polymer ?
#
loop_
_entity_poly.entity_id
_entity_poly.type
_entity_poly.pdbx_seq_one_letter_code
_entity_poly.pdbx_strand_id
1 'polypeptide(L)'
;PVRGLSNYWVACGVMAGFSQGGGVGKSLAEWMIYGEPQADIFGMDIARYGAFAANREYLRQTTRQFYARRFVMTFPNERLPAGRPLKRPGAYDGMSTAGAEWTASWGLEIPAYFAPMGFREETTLKRSNAFDIVGDEALQVRRAAGLVDISAYSRYAISGPGAAAWLDRLLACRLPNPGRAKLAPMLGHDGRLKGDLTVLNWGGEYWIMGSYYLREF
;
A
#
# COMPACT_ATOMS: atom_id res chain seq x y z
N PRO A 1 17.61 -1.36 2.64
CA PRO A 1 18.25 -0.03 2.55
C PRO A 1 17.35 1.02 3.21
N VAL A 2 17.90 2.04 3.87
CA VAL A 2 17.09 3.09 4.50
C VAL A 2 17.06 4.32 3.59
N ARG A 3 15.85 4.78 3.29
CA ARG A 3 15.61 5.96 2.47
C ARG A 3 16.31 7.19 3.04
N GLY A 4 16.88 8.01 2.15
CA GLY A 4 17.55 9.27 2.51
C GLY A 4 18.96 9.11 3.10
N LEU A 5 19.44 7.89 3.29
CA LEU A 5 20.77 7.59 3.82
C LEU A 5 21.54 6.71 2.83
N SER A 6 22.73 7.15 2.43
CA SER A 6 23.60 6.38 1.53
C SER A 6 24.25 5.22 2.27
N ASN A 7 24.22 4.02 1.67
CA ASN A 7 24.85 2.81 2.19
C ASN A 7 24.45 2.43 3.63
N TYR A 8 23.26 2.83 4.08
CA TYR A 8 22.73 2.46 5.39
C TYR A 8 21.65 1.38 5.27
N TRP A 9 21.83 0.31 6.03
CA TRP A 9 21.00 -0.89 5.98
C TRP A 9 20.54 -1.28 7.39
N VAL A 10 19.35 -1.87 7.48
CA VAL A 10 18.76 -2.27 8.75
C VAL A 10 18.16 -3.66 8.63
N ALA A 11 18.41 -4.50 9.64
CA ALA A 11 17.84 -5.82 9.82
C ALA A 11 17.41 -5.98 11.28
N CYS A 12 16.35 -5.25 11.66
CA CYS A 12 15.84 -5.18 13.03
C CYS A 12 14.39 -5.65 13.10
N GLY A 13 13.91 -5.95 14.32
CA GLY A 13 12.51 -6.35 14.54
C GLY A 13 12.18 -7.76 14.06
N VAL A 14 13.18 -8.66 13.94
CA VAL A 14 12.97 -10.05 13.55
C VAL A 14 12.48 -10.87 14.75
N MET A 15 11.16 -11.06 14.85
CA MET A 15 10.52 -11.68 16.02
C MET A 15 10.98 -13.13 16.26
N ALA A 16 11.21 -13.92 15.21
CA ALA A 16 11.73 -15.29 15.31
C ALA A 16 13.18 -15.34 14.79
N GLY A 17 14.04 -14.49 15.37
CA GLY A 17 15.41 -14.25 14.88
C GLY A 17 16.26 -15.50 14.65
N PHE A 18 16.13 -16.53 15.50
CA PHE A 18 16.89 -17.78 15.33
C PHE A 18 16.49 -18.55 14.08
N SER A 19 15.18 -18.71 13.81
CA SER A 19 14.70 -19.47 12.65
C SER A 19 14.66 -18.67 11.36
N GLN A 20 14.48 -17.34 11.44
CA GLN A 20 14.38 -16.45 10.28
C GLN A 20 15.71 -15.79 9.90
N GLY A 21 16.69 -15.77 10.81
CA GLY A 21 17.93 -15.01 10.65
C GLY A 21 18.74 -15.37 9.41
N GLY A 22 18.80 -16.66 9.06
CA GLY A 22 19.48 -17.10 7.83
C GLY A 22 18.85 -16.54 6.56
N GLY A 23 17.52 -16.52 6.48
CA GLY A 23 16.79 -15.96 5.32
C GLY A 23 16.90 -14.44 5.22
N VAL A 24 16.83 -13.74 6.37
CA VAL A 24 17.05 -12.28 6.43
C VAL A 24 18.47 -11.94 6.01
N GLY A 25 19.47 -12.66 6.52
CA GLY A 25 20.87 -12.47 6.16
C GLY A 25 21.14 -12.69 4.67
N LYS A 26 20.60 -13.78 4.10
CA LYS A 26 20.70 -14.04 2.64
C LYS A 26 20.10 -12.89 1.83
N SER A 27 18.85 -12.49 2.15
CA SER A 27 18.15 -11.44 1.40
C SER A 27 18.89 -10.10 1.45
N LEU A 28 19.45 -9.75 2.61
CA LEU A 28 20.23 -8.53 2.78
C LEU A 28 21.55 -8.57 2.00
N ALA A 29 22.26 -9.71 2.03
CA ALA A 29 23.50 -9.90 1.28
C ALA A 29 23.26 -9.81 -0.23
N GLU A 30 22.22 -10.47 -0.74
CA GLU A 30 21.82 -10.37 -2.14
C GLU A 30 21.53 -8.92 -2.53
N TRP A 31 20.79 -8.18 -1.69
CA TRP A 31 20.50 -6.78 -1.96
C TRP A 31 21.75 -5.91 -2.01
N MET A 32 22.72 -6.14 -1.12
CA MET A 32 23.99 -5.40 -1.12
C MET A 32 24.86 -5.72 -2.34
N ILE A 33 24.91 -6.98 -2.76
CA ILE A 33 25.80 -7.45 -3.84
C ILE A 33 25.20 -7.19 -5.23
N TYR A 34 23.93 -7.51 -5.40
CA TYR A 34 23.25 -7.50 -6.70
C TYR A 34 22.32 -6.29 -6.88
N GLY A 35 22.09 -5.49 -5.85
CA GLY A 35 21.16 -4.36 -5.90
C GLY A 35 19.69 -4.74 -5.72
N GLU A 36 19.37 -6.04 -5.69
CA GLU A 36 18.04 -6.53 -5.31
C GLU A 36 18.07 -7.96 -4.74
N PRO A 37 17.11 -8.32 -3.86
CA PRO A 37 16.96 -9.69 -3.35
C PRO A 37 16.32 -10.63 -4.38
N GLN A 38 16.63 -11.93 -4.30
CA GLN A 38 16.04 -12.94 -5.17
C GLN A 38 14.53 -13.12 -4.94
N ALA A 39 14.07 -12.96 -3.69
CA ALA A 39 12.68 -13.10 -3.28
C ALA A 39 12.02 -11.73 -3.12
N ASP A 40 10.68 -11.67 -3.26
CA ASP A 40 9.94 -10.47 -2.86
C ASP A 40 9.94 -10.36 -1.33
N ILE A 41 10.59 -9.31 -0.82
CA ILE A 41 10.70 -9.02 0.61
C ILE A 41 9.99 -7.74 1.00
N PHE A 42 9.10 -7.19 0.17
CA PHE A 42 8.43 -5.91 0.48
C PHE A 42 7.72 -5.93 1.84
N GLY A 43 7.13 -7.06 2.23
CA GLY A 43 6.53 -7.26 3.54
C GLY A 43 7.50 -7.18 4.73
N MET A 44 8.81 -7.26 4.48
CA MET A 44 9.89 -7.11 5.47
C MET A 44 10.66 -5.80 5.32
N ASP A 45 10.52 -5.09 4.18
CA ASP A 45 11.17 -3.81 3.91
C ASP A 45 10.72 -2.73 4.91
N ILE A 46 11.65 -1.86 5.30
CA ILE A 46 11.39 -0.68 6.13
C ILE A 46 10.58 0.37 5.36
N ALA A 47 10.69 0.43 4.03
CA ALA A 47 9.98 1.39 3.18
C ALA A 47 8.44 1.24 3.23
N ARG A 48 7.93 0.09 3.72
CA ARG A 48 6.49 -0.12 3.93
C ARG A 48 5.89 0.77 5.03
N TYR A 49 6.74 1.34 5.88
CA TYR A 49 6.33 2.20 6.99
C TYR A 49 6.53 3.67 6.65
N GLY A 50 5.62 4.49 7.16
CA GLY A 50 5.75 5.94 7.13
C GLY A 50 6.36 6.55 8.36
N ALA A 51 6.64 7.86 8.28
CA ALA A 51 7.04 8.66 9.43
C ALA A 51 6.09 8.52 10.64
N PHE A 52 4.80 8.25 10.40
CA PHE A 52 3.84 8.00 11.47
C PHE A 52 4.16 6.76 12.31
N ALA A 53 4.82 5.76 11.74
CA ALA A 53 5.18 4.53 12.43
C ALA A 53 6.38 4.71 13.37
N ALA A 54 7.01 5.89 13.39
CA ALA A 54 7.98 6.29 14.42
C ALA A 54 7.31 6.86 15.68
N ASN A 55 5.99 7.11 15.65
CA ASN A 55 5.26 7.63 16.79
C ASN A 55 5.20 6.59 17.92
N ARG A 56 5.65 6.97 19.12
CA ARG A 56 5.73 6.08 20.30
C ARG A 56 4.38 5.48 20.69
N GLU A 57 3.30 6.24 20.59
CA GLU A 57 1.97 5.78 20.95
C GLU A 57 1.43 4.78 19.93
N TYR A 58 1.60 5.07 18.63
CA TYR A 58 1.28 4.14 17.56
C TYR A 58 2.01 2.80 17.72
N LEU A 59 3.33 2.85 17.96
CA LEU A 59 4.15 1.66 18.22
C LEU A 59 3.67 0.90 19.45
N ARG A 60 3.37 1.59 20.56
CA ARG A 60 2.88 0.97 21.79
C ARG A 60 1.57 0.22 21.57
N GLN A 61 0.60 0.84 20.92
CA GLN A 61 -0.72 0.24 20.67
C GLN A 61 -0.63 -0.96 19.72
N THR A 62 0.03 -0.79 18.58
CA THR A 62 0.13 -1.83 17.54
C THR A 62 0.98 -3.02 18.01
N THR A 63 2.13 -2.77 18.65
CA THR A 63 2.98 -3.85 19.18
C THR A 63 2.24 -4.67 20.24
N ARG A 64 1.49 -4.01 21.14
CA ARG A 64 0.64 -4.70 22.13
C ARG A 64 -0.39 -5.59 21.44
N GLN A 65 -1.07 -5.08 20.43
CA GLN A 65 -2.08 -5.84 19.68
C GLN A 65 -1.46 -7.05 18.95
N PHE A 66 -0.35 -6.87 18.23
CA PHE A 66 0.33 -7.96 17.54
C PHE A 66 0.82 -9.04 18.51
N TYR A 67 1.38 -8.64 19.66
CA TYR A 67 1.83 -9.60 20.65
C TYR A 67 0.67 -10.39 21.28
N ALA A 68 -0.42 -9.70 21.63
CA ALA A 68 -1.62 -10.35 22.17
C ALA A 68 -2.27 -11.35 21.19
N ARG A 69 -2.04 -11.17 19.88
CA ARG A 69 -2.62 -11.98 18.81
C ARG A 69 -1.67 -13.04 18.24
N ARG A 70 -0.48 -13.23 18.81
CA ARG A 70 0.59 -14.07 18.25
C ARG A 70 0.17 -15.49 17.85
N PHE A 71 -0.78 -16.09 18.56
CA PHE A 71 -1.26 -17.45 18.32
C PHE A 71 -2.77 -17.49 18.04
N VAL A 72 -3.36 -16.34 17.70
CA VAL A 72 -4.77 -16.25 17.32
C VAL A 72 -4.87 -16.49 15.82
N MET A 73 -5.88 -17.26 15.40
CA MET A 73 -6.20 -17.42 13.98
C MET A 73 -6.61 -16.06 13.41
N THR A 74 -5.88 -15.59 12.40
CA THR A 74 -6.22 -14.37 11.67
C THR A 74 -7.07 -14.76 10.47
N PHE A 75 -8.21 -14.08 10.29
CA PHE A 75 -9.11 -14.32 9.17
C PHE A 75 -8.90 -13.30 8.05
N PRO A 76 -9.19 -13.65 6.79
CA PRO A 76 -9.32 -12.67 5.71
C PRO A 76 -10.28 -11.54 6.11
N ASN A 77 -10.01 -10.33 5.62
CA ASN A 77 -10.77 -9.10 5.89
C ASN A 77 -10.83 -8.65 7.37
N GLU A 78 -10.13 -9.34 8.29
CA GLU A 78 -10.09 -8.91 9.67
C GLU A 78 -9.42 -7.54 9.82
N ARG A 79 -10.12 -6.61 10.48
CA ARG A 79 -9.67 -5.23 10.68
C ARG A 79 -9.10 -5.07 12.07
N LEU A 80 -7.85 -4.65 12.13
CA LEU A 80 -7.17 -4.37 13.39
C LEU A 80 -7.35 -2.90 13.78
N PRO A 81 -7.93 -2.58 14.96
CA PRO A 81 -8.22 -1.19 15.34
C PRO A 81 -7.06 -0.43 16.01
N ALA A 82 -5.98 -1.10 16.44
CA ALA A 82 -4.93 -0.41 17.19
C ALA A 82 -4.24 0.65 16.33
N GLY A 83 -4.01 1.84 16.90
CA GLY A 83 -3.38 2.95 16.18
C GLY A 83 -4.28 3.66 15.17
N ARG A 84 -5.59 3.35 15.13
CA ARG A 84 -6.54 3.92 14.17
C ARG A 84 -7.67 4.72 14.85
N PRO A 85 -8.24 5.72 14.15
CA PRO A 85 -7.84 6.23 12.84
C PRO A 85 -6.61 7.16 12.93
N LEU A 86 -5.71 7.09 11.94
CA LEU A 86 -4.53 7.95 11.90
C LEU A 86 -4.70 9.11 10.90
N LYS A 87 -4.92 8.81 9.61
CA LYS A 87 -5.28 9.79 8.59
C LYS A 87 -6.63 9.43 8.01
N ARG A 88 -7.43 10.44 7.66
CA ARG A 88 -8.77 10.28 7.11
C ARG A 88 -8.86 10.97 5.76
N PRO A 89 -9.56 10.39 4.77
CA PRO A 89 -9.89 11.07 3.52
C PRO A 89 -10.84 12.25 3.79
N GLY A 90 -10.90 13.20 2.87
CA GLY A 90 -11.70 14.42 3.05
C GLY A 90 -13.20 14.14 3.23
N ALA A 91 -13.72 13.07 2.61
CA ALA A 91 -15.12 12.66 2.71
C ALA A 91 -15.38 11.64 3.83
N TYR A 92 -14.47 11.47 4.81
CA TYR A 92 -14.57 10.45 5.85
C TYR A 92 -15.87 10.49 6.65
N ASP A 93 -16.31 11.66 7.10
CA ASP A 93 -17.52 11.78 7.94
C ASP A 93 -18.79 11.46 7.12
N GLY A 94 -18.83 11.91 5.87
CA GLY A 94 -19.94 11.62 4.94
C GLY A 94 -20.01 10.12 4.60
N MET A 95 -18.86 9.50 4.31
CA MET A 95 -18.78 8.06 4.05
C MET A 95 -19.15 7.24 5.30
N SER A 96 -18.71 7.66 6.49
CA SER A 96 -19.07 7.00 7.75
C SER A 96 -20.57 7.07 8.02
N THR A 97 -21.20 8.21 7.73
CA THR A 97 -22.66 8.38 7.82
C THR A 97 -23.40 7.49 6.82
N ALA A 98 -22.80 7.24 5.65
CA ALA A 98 -23.32 6.32 4.64
C ALA A 98 -23.05 4.84 4.96
N GLY A 99 -22.45 4.52 6.11
CA GLY A 99 -22.19 3.14 6.53
C GLY A 99 -20.87 2.55 6.03
N ALA A 100 -19.86 3.39 5.77
CA ALA A 100 -18.54 2.90 5.37
C ALA A 100 -17.90 2.00 6.45
N GLU A 101 -17.55 0.80 6.04
CA GLU A 101 -16.76 -0.13 6.82
C GLU A 101 -15.27 0.11 6.54
N TRP A 102 -14.57 0.65 7.54
CA TRP A 102 -13.21 1.17 7.35
C TRP A 102 -12.11 0.13 7.52
N THR A 103 -11.21 0.04 6.55
CA THR A 103 -9.87 -0.53 6.73
C THR A 103 -8.81 0.56 6.62
N ALA A 104 -7.53 0.20 6.76
CA ALA A 104 -6.45 1.15 6.61
C ALA A 104 -5.35 0.60 5.70
N SER A 105 -4.79 1.48 4.88
CA SER A 105 -3.59 1.21 4.11
C SER A 105 -2.61 2.36 4.31
N TRP A 106 -1.38 2.02 4.68
CA TRP A 106 -0.33 3.01 4.97
C TRP A 106 -0.82 4.10 5.96
N GLY A 107 -1.57 3.73 7.00
CA GLY A 107 -2.09 4.69 7.99
C GLY A 107 -3.18 5.66 7.49
N LEU A 108 -3.67 5.52 6.26
CA LEU A 108 -4.87 6.21 5.77
C LEU A 108 -6.07 5.27 5.84
N GLU A 109 -7.17 5.75 6.42
CA GLU A 109 -8.46 5.07 6.41
C GLU A 109 -8.99 4.99 4.97
N ILE A 110 -9.39 3.80 4.55
CA ILE A 110 -10.00 3.54 3.24
C ILE A 110 -11.30 2.76 3.41
N PRO A 111 -12.37 3.10 2.67
CA PRO A 111 -13.61 2.33 2.72
C PRO A 111 -13.35 0.95 2.11
N ALA A 112 -13.69 -0.11 2.85
CA ALA A 112 -13.63 -1.47 2.32
C ALA A 112 -14.91 -1.83 1.55
N TYR A 113 -16.07 -1.41 2.09
CA TYR A 113 -17.40 -1.47 1.49
C TYR A 113 -18.36 -0.62 2.32
N PHE A 114 -19.62 -0.49 1.90
CA PHE A 114 -20.67 0.20 2.64
C PHE A 114 -21.73 -0.78 3.11
N ALA A 115 -22.12 -0.71 4.38
CA ALA A 115 -23.08 -1.62 5.01
C ALA A 115 -24.10 -0.86 5.88
N PRO A 116 -25.26 -1.48 6.19
CA PRO A 116 -26.23 -0.89 7.12
C PRO A 116 -25.60 -0.56 8.48
N MET A 117 -26.05 0.53 9.10
CA MET A 117 -25.52 0.95 10.40
C MET A 117 -25.64 -0.15 11.45
N GLY A 118 -24.53 -0.42 12.14
CA GLY A 118 -24.45 -1.48 13.15
C GLY A 118 -24.14 -2.87 12.60
N PHE A 119 -23.96 -3.01 11.29
CA PHE A 119 -23.44 -4.22 10.67
C PHE A 119 -22.10 -4.62 11.29
N ARG A 120 -21.87 -5.93 11.44
CA ARG A 120 -20.59 -6.50 11.87
C ARG A 120 -20.29 -7.69 10.99
N GLU A 121 -19.13 -7.66 10.36
CA GLU A 121 -18.67 -8.77 9.55
C GLU A 121 -18.26 -9.95 10.43
N GLU A 122 -18.81 -11.12 10.14
CA GLU A 122 -18.38 -12.39 10.70
C GLU A 122 -17.25 -12.94 9.83
N THR A 123 -16.02 -12.64 10.22
CA THR A 123 -14.82 -13.04 9.46
C THR A 123 -14.68 -14.56 9.44
N THR A 124 -14.42 -15.11 8.26
CA THR A 124 -14.33 -16.55 8.03
C THR A 124 -13.36 -16.85 6.88
N LEU A 125 -12.94 -18.10 6.75
CA LEU A 125 -12.16 -18.57 5.58
C LEU A 125 -13.02 -18.78 4.33
N LYS A 126 -14.35 -18.63 4.45
CA LYS A 126 -15.32 -18.74 3.36
C LYS A 126 -15.87 -17.35 3.00
N ARG A 127 -17.00 -17.30 2.30
CA ARG A 127 -17.78 -16.07 2.12
C ARG A 127 -18.34 -15.65 3.48
N SER A 128 -18.08 -14.41 3.89
CA SER A 128 -18.66 -13.82 5.09
C SER A 128 -20.09 -13.33 4.84
N ASN A 129 -20.76 -12.91 5.90
CA ASN A 129 -22.06 -12.23 5.84
C ASN A 129 -22.03 -10.88 5.10
N ALA A 130 -20.85 -10.37 4.71
CA ALA A 130 -20.70 -9.19 3.87
C ALA A 130 -20.79 -9.48 2.35
N PHE A 131 -20.80 -10.76 1.94
CA PHE A 131 -20.70 -11.14 0.53
C PHE A 131 -21.80 -10.52 -0.35
N ASP A 132 -23.07 -10.61 0.08
CA ASP A 132 -24.19 -10.07 -0.70
C ASP A 132 -24.22 -8.54 -0.66
N ILE A 133 -23.71 -7.91 0.41
CA ILE A 133 -23.59 -6.45 0.54
C ILE A 133 -22.60 -5.92 -0.49
N VAL A 134 -21.39 -6.50 -0.52
CA VAL A 134 -20.36 -6.13 -1.51
C VAL A 134 -20.81 -6.48 -2.93
N GLY A 135 -21.52 -7.60 -3.08
CA GLY A 135 -22.11 -8.03 -4.35
C GLY A 135 -23.12 -7.00 -4.89
N ASP A 136 -24.00 -6.48 -4.04
CA ASP A 136 -24.92 -5.42 -4.43
C ASP A 136 -24.17 -4.14 -4.81
N GLU A 137 -23.19 -3.68 -4.01
CA GLU A 137 -22.36 -2.51 -4.34
C GLU A 137 -21.73 -2.63 -5.74
N ALA A 138 -21.13 -3.77 -6.06
CA ALA A 138 -20.57 -4.04 -7.39
C ALA A 138 -21.63 -4.03 -8.50
N LEU A 139 -22.82 -4.57 -8.24
CA LEU A 139 -23.94 -4.55 -9.18
C LEU A 139 -24.51 -3.15 -9.37
N GLN A 140 -24.54 -2.30 -8.34
CA GLN A 140 -24.97 -0.91 -8.44
C GLN A 140 -24.05 -0.11 -9.36
N VAL A 141 -22.72 -0.27 -9.21
CA VAL A 141 -21.74 0.35 -10.12
C VAL A 141 -22.01 -0.06 -11.57
N ARG A 142 -22.32 -1.34 -11.81
CA ARG A 142 -22.60 -1.86 -13.16
C ARG A 142 -23.92 -1.35 -13.73
N ARG A 143 -24.96 -1.25 -12.91
CA ARG A 143 -26.34 -0.95 -13.34
C ARG A 143 -26.63 0.55 -13.40
N ALA A 144 -25.89 1.35 -12.65
CA ALA A 144 -26.11 2.78 -12.50
C ALA A 144 -24.76 3.52 -12.49
N ALA A 145 -24.36 4.02 -11.32
CA ALA A 145 -23.11 4.75 -11.11
C ALA A 145 -22.61 4.46 -9.69
N GLY A 146 -21.29 4.57 -9.50
CA GLY A 146 -20.68 4.47 -8.19
C GLY A 146 -19.58 5.50 -8.00
N LEU A 147 -19.36 5.86 -6.75
CA LEU A 147 -18.28 6.74 -6.33
C LEU A 147 -17.28 5.92 -5.52
N VAL A 148 -16.02 5.90 -5.96
CA VAL A 148 -14.94 5.19 -5.28
C VAL A 148 -13.94 6.20 -4.74
N ASP A 149 -13.64 6.13 -3.45
CA ASP A 149 -12.59 6.95 -2.86
C ASP A 149 -11.20 6.42 -3.24
N ILE A 150 -10.51 7.15 -4.10
CA ILE A 150 -9.13 6.85 -4.54
C ILE A 150 -8.09 7.75 -3.86
N SER A 151 -8.46 8.47 -2.79
CA SER A 151 -7.54 9.33 -2.01
C SER A 151 -6.28 8.60 -1.55
N ALA A 152 -6.39 7.28 -1.43
CA ALA A 152 -5.33 6.44 -0.97
C ALA A 152 -4.22 6.16 -2.00
N TYR A 153 -4.44 6.41 -3.29
CA TYR A 153 -3.38 6.23 -4.30
C TYR A 153 -2.18 7.13 -4.01
N SER A 154 -0.98 6.60 -4.21
CA SER A 154 0.23 7.42 -4.16
C SER A 154 0.33 8.28 -5.41
N ARG A 155 0.92 9.47 -5.26
CA ARG A 155 1.06 10.47 -6.32
C ARG A 155 2.43 11.10 -6.21
N TYR A 156 3.18 11.06 -7.30
CA TYR A 156 4.49 11.69 -7.44
C TYR A 156 4.46 12.64 -8.60
N ALA A 157 4.92 13.87 -8.37
CA ALA A 157 5.01 14.91 -9.37
C ALA A 157 6.47 14.97 -9.85
N ILE A 158 6.69 14.80 -11.16
CA ILE A 158 8.02 14.78 -11.77
C ILE A 158 8.10 15.87 -12.83
N SER A 159 8.93 16.87 -12.55
CA SER A 159 9.12 18.06 -13.36
C SER A 159 10.59 18.30 -13.69
N GLY A 160 10.86 19.13 -14.69
CA GLY A 160 12.21 19.56 -15.06
C GLY A 160 12.67 19.05 -16.43
N PRO A 161 13.76 19.61 -16.98
CA PRO A 161 14.18 19.36 -18.36
C PRO A 161 14.55 17.89 -18.64
N GLY A 162 14.97 17.14 -17.61
CA GLY A 162 15.32 15.72 -17.72
C GLY A 162 14.17 14.75 -17.40
N ALA A 163 12.97 15.23 -17.07
CA ALA A 163 11.88 14.40 -16.57
C ALA A 163 11.49 13.28 -17.56
N ALA A 164 11.24 13.65 -18.82
CA ALA A 164 10.85 12.68 -19.85
C ALA A 164 11.95 11.63 -20.09
N ALA A 165 13.21 12.06 -20.23
CA ALA A 165 14.32 11.14 -20.47
C ALA A 165 14.57 10.19 -19.28
N TRP A 166 14.37 10.67 -18.04
CA TRP A 166 14.47 9.84 -16.85
C TRP A 166 13.33 8.82 -16.77
N LEU A 167 12.09 9.25 -17.02
CA LEU A 167 10.91 8.38 -17.01
C LEU A 167 10.96 7.32 -18.10
N ASP A 168 11.44 7.66 -19.30
CA ASP A 168 11.58 6.74 -20.43
C ASP A 168 12.59 5.62 -20.14
N ARG A 169 13.57 5.86 -19.25
CA ARG A 169 14.47 4.81 -18.74
C ARG A 169 13.90 4.00 -17.59
N LEU A 170 13.04 4.61 -16.77
CA LEU A 170 12.48 3.97 -15.59
C LEU A 170 11.29 3.05 -15.93
N LEU A 171 10.45 3.48 -16.86
CA LEU A 171 9.17 2.85 -17.19
C LEU A 171 9.31 2.03 -18.47
N ALA A 172 8.75 0.81 -18.47
CA ALA A 172 8.74 -0.09 -19.61
C ALA A 172 7.59 0.22 -20.58
N CYS A 173 7.35 1.50 -20.89
CA CYS A 173 6.34 1.93 -21.83
C CYS A 173 6.71 3.26 -22.51
N ARG A 174 6.17 3.51 -23.70
CA ARG A 174 6.25 4.85 -24.31
C ARG A 174 5.44 5.84 -23.48
N LEU A 175 6.05 6.96 -23.11
CA LEU A 175 5.37 8.02 -22.37
C LEU A 175 4.15 8.58 -23.14
N PRO A 176 3.07 8.94 -22.44
CA PRO A 176 1.89 9.51 -23.07
C PRO A 176 2.14 10.94 -23.56
N ASN A 177 1.44 11.34 -24.61
CA ASN A 177 1.36 12.73 -25.06
C ASN A 177 0.72 13.62 -23.97
N PRO A 178 0.93 14.95 -24.02
CA PRO A 178 0.27 15.90 -23.12
C PRO A 178 -1.26 15.69 -23.03
N GLY A 179 -1.81 15.80 -21.83
CA GLY A 179 -3.23 15.59 -21.52
C GLY A 179 -3.68 14.12 -21.51
N ARG A 180 -2.76 13.16 -21.53
CA ARG A 180 -3.08 11.73 -21.61
C ARG A 180 -2.47 10.95 -20.43
N ALA A 181 -3.12 9.85 -20.09
CA ALA A 181 -2.66 8.87 -19.13
C ALA A 181 -2.35 7.53 -19.80
N LYS A 182 -1.43 6.77 -19.23
CA LYS A 182 -1.15 5.40 -19.66
C LYS A 182 -0.72 4.53 -18.47
N LEU A 183 -1.04 3.24 -18.51
CA LEU A 183 -0.38 2.24 -17.69
C LEU A 183 1.11 2.17 -18.04
N ALA A 184 1.93 2.16 -17.01
CA ALA A 184 3.37 2.26 -17.09
C ALA A 184 4.01 1.25 -16.13
N PRO A 185 4.23 0.01 -16.59
CA PRO A 185 4.98 -0.97 -15.81
C PRO A 185 6.39 -0.45 -15.53
N MET A 186 6.89 -0.71 -14.34
CA MET A 186 8.27 -0.43 -13.93
C MET A 186 8.98 -1.76 -13.70
N LEU A 187 10.15 -1.92 -14.31
CA LEU A 187 10.94 -3.15 -14.20
C LEU A 187 12.22 -2.91 -13.41
N GLY A 188 12.67 -3.95 -12.71
CA GLY A 188 14.01 -4.02 -12.13
C GLY A 188 15.07 -4.17 -13.22
N HIS A 189 16.33 -4.05 -12.83
CA HIS A 189 17.44 -4.27 -13.75
C HIS A 189 17.52 -5.73 -14.24
N ASP A 190 16.96 -6.67 -13.48
CA ASP A 190 16.77 -8.07 -13.84
C ASP A 190 15.52 -8.34 -14.69
N GLY A 191 14.76 -7.31 -15.06
CA GLY A 191 13.53 -7.40 -15.85
C GLY A 191 12.28 -7.82 -15.09
N ARG A 192 12.35 -8.01 -13.76
CA ARG A 192 11.16 -8.34 -12.95
C ARG A 192 10.28 -7.12 -12.73
N LEU A 193 8.98 -7.35 -12.61
CA LEU A 193 8.02 -6.29 -12.31
C LEU A 193 8.23 -5.72 -10.90
N LYS A 194 8.44 -4.41 -10.81
CA LYS A 194 8.55 -3.66 -9.54
C LYS A 194 7.28 -2.89 -9.20
N GLY A 195 6.52 -2.51 -10.22
CA GLY A 195 5.23 -1.87 -10.01
C GLY A 195 4.46 -1.76 -11.32
N ASP A 196 3.15 -1.89 -11.24
CA ASP A 196 2.24 -1.45 -12.29
C ASP A 196 1.72 -0.07 -11.90
N LEU A 197 2.15 0.95 -12.62
CA LEU A 197 1.91 2.35 -12.30
C LEU A 197 1.04 2.98 -13.38
N THR A 198 0.52 4.16 -13.10
CA THR A 198 -0.13 5.01 -14.12
C THR A 198 0.67 6.30 -14.24
N VAL A 199 1.08 6.64 -15.45
CA VAL A 199 1.71 7.92 -15.75
C VAL A 199 0.71 8.83 -16.44
N LEU A 200 0.57 10.06 -15.94
CA LEU A 200 -0.20 11.14 -16.54
C LEU A 200 0.77 12.21 -17.00
N ASN A 201 0.58 12.73 -18.22
CA ASN A 201 1.36 13.84 -18.73
C ASN A 201 0.48 15.10 -18.76
N TRP A 202 0.81 16.11 -17.97
CA TRP A 202 0.06 17.37 -17.90
C TRP A 202 0.55 18.43 -18.91
N GLY A 203 1.55 18.12 -19.75
CA GLY A 203 2.11 19.07 -20.73
C GLY A 203 3.23 19.98 -20.21
N GLY A 204 3.73 19.69 -19.00
CA GLY A 204 4.85 20.40 -18.37
C GLY A 204 5.39 19.66 -17.15
N GLU A 205 4.55 18.81 -16.56
CA GLU A 205 4.88 17.89 -15.48
C GLU A 205 4.26 16.52 -15.76
N TYR A 206 4.89 15.46 -15.26
CA TYR A 206 4.33 14.12 -15.23
C TYR A 206 3.88 13.77 -13.82
N TRP A 207 2.72 13.12 -13.69
CA TRP A 207 2.34 12.47 -12.45
C TRP A 207 2.49 10.96 -12.58
N ILE A 208 3.17 10.33 -11.63
CA ILE A 208 3.14 8.88 -11.45
C ILE A 208 2.18 8.57 -10.31
N MET A 209 1.25 7.66 -10.57
CA MET A 209 0.33 7.11 -9.59
C MET A 209 0.58 5.62 -9.39
N GLY A 210 0.62 5.20 -8.13
CA GLY A 210 0.80 3.80 -7.74
C GLY A 210 -0.21 3.36 -6.70
N SER A 211 -0.28 2.05 -6.49
CA SER A 211 -1.12 1.43 -5.46
C SER A 211 -0.85 2.00 -4.07
N TYR A 212 -1.86 1.91 -3.22
CA TYR A 212 -2.02 2.59 -1.93
C TYR A 212 -0.78 2.67 -1.03
N TYR A 213 0.02 1.61 -0.99
CA TYR A 213 1.19 1.48 -0.12
C TYR A 213 2.49 1.99 -0.72
N LEU A 214 2.54 2.25 -2.03
CA LEU A 214 3.71 2.80 -2.74
C LEU A 214 3.83 4.31 -2.49
N ARG A 215 3.80 4.70 -1.22
CA ARG A 215 3.79 6.10 -0.74
C ARG A 215 5.18 6.67 -0.52
N GLU A 216 6.15 5.79 -0.35
CA GLU A 216 7.56 6.12 -0.27
C GLU A 216 8.31 5.18 -1.23
N PHE A 217 9.08 5.78 -2.15
CA PHE A 217 10.06 5.13 -3.02
C PHE A 217 11.48 5.40 -2.51
#